data_AF-A0A1Y3BNZ3-F1
#
_entry.id   AF-A0A1Y3BNZ3-F1
#
_cell.length_a   1.000
_cell.length_b   1.000
_cell.length_c   1.000
_cell.angle_alpha   90.00
_cell.angle_beta   90.00
_cell.angle_gamma   90.00
#
_symmetry.space_group_name_H-M   'P 1'
#
loop_
_entity.id
_entity.type
_entity.pdbx_description
1 polymer ?
#
loop_
_entity_poly.entity_id
_entity_poly.type
_entity_poly.pdbx_seq_one_letter_code
_entity_poly.pdbx_strand_id
1 'polypeptide(L)'
;SNLNTLKKNAQKNSKDDSNSKTDSLATREDSKTMSKSKKSLETVQLLEQKRAHNVGILMTSLKLSISTIESALLNFDISAIGSDKLQQIHEVAATQEEIRTIERYLAQNPNATLRKAEKFLYDLSCIPQFNERVTCMMHENRFTDLLDGIENTLLTFKSTCHALTSKVEIQNIFAIILTLGNYMNGGNRDRGQADGFGLEILSKLKDVKGKD
;
A
#
# COMPACT_ATOMS: atom_id res chain seq x y z
N SER A 1 34.06 45.53 -1.10
CA SER A 1 33.22 46.71 -0.79
C SER A 1 33.66 47.30 0.53
N ASN A 2 33.77 48.63 0.64
CA ASN A 2 34.12 49.31 1.89
C ASN A 2 32.88 49.44 2.80
N LEU A 3 33.04 49.16 4.10
CA LEU A 3 32.90 50.21 5.13
C LEU A 3 33.56 49.76 6.46
N ASN A 4 34.69 50.37 6.81
CA ASN A 4 35.12 50.54 8.20
C ASN A 4 34.19 51.60 8.86
N THR A 5 33.96 51.73 10.16
CA THR A 5 34.59 51.11 11.37
C THR A 5 33.48 50.93 12.46
N LEU A 6 33.54 51.15 13.79
CA LEU A 6 34.52 51.68 14.78
C LEU A 6 34.26 51.08 16.19
N LYS A 7 35.33 50.60 16.84
CA LYS A 7 35.70 50.43 18.28
C LYS A 7 34.73 50.94 19.39
N LYS A 8 34.75 50.47 20.65
CA LYS A 8 35.80 49.73 21.42
C LYS A 8 35.26 49.02 22.68
N ASN A 9 36.04 48.06 23.22
CA ASN A 9 35.80 47.26 24.43
C ASN A 9 35.87 48.05 25.75
N ALA A 10 35.23 47.51 26.79
CA ALA A 10 35.79 47.40 28.15
C ALA A 10 35.26 46.12 28.84
N GLN A 11 36.07 45.45 29.66
CA GLN A 11 35.76 44.19 30.37
C GLN A 11 35.98 44.34 31.89
N LYS A 12 35.67 43.27 32.63
CA LYS A 12 36.00 42.95 34.04
C LYS A 12 35.04 43.55 35.10
N ASN A 13 34.71 42.85 36.20
CA ASN A 13 35.26 41.60 36.78
C ASN A 13 34.16 40.61 37.22
N SER A 14 34.55 39.36 37.46
CA SER A 14 33.88 38.43 38.38
C SER A 14 34.82 38.03 39.51
N LYS A 15 34.26 37.88 40.72
CA LYS A 15 34.69 37.07 41.88
C LYS A 15 33.60 37.27 42.94
N ASP A 16 32.90 36.21 43.33
CA ASP A 16 33.31 35.24 44.36
C ASP A 16 33.48 35.91 45.72
N ASP A 17 32.49 35.75 46.59
CA ASP A 17 32.73 35.02 47.84
C ASP A 17 31.42 34.45 48.42
N SER A 18 31.52 33.48 49.32
CA SER A 18 30.36 32.76 49.86
C SER A 18 30.42 32.54 51.37
N ASN A 19 29.31 32.83 52.09
CA ASN A 19 28.98 32.10 53.32
C ASN A 19 27.50 32.25 53.73
N SER A 20 27.12 31.46 54.74
CA SER A 20 25.77 31.18 55.22
C SER A 20 25.43 31.86 56.55
N LYS A 21 24.11 32.04 56.81
CA LYS A 21 23.39 31.94 58.10
C LYS A 21 21.91 32.31 57.88
N THR A 22 20.97 31.34 57.84
CA THR A 22 20.23 30.72 58.97
C THR A 22 19.11 31.57 59.59
N ASP A 23 17.89 31.04 59.44
CA ASP A 23 16.79 31.03 60.42
C ASP A 23 15.91 32.28 60.65
N SER A 24 14.61 32.15 60.33
CA SER A 24 13.49 32.49 61.24
C SER A 24 12.15 32.05 60.63
N LEU A 25 11.25 31.49 61.46
CA LEU A 25 9.89 31.10 61.07
C LEU A 25 8.92 32.29 61.08
N ALA A 26 8.02 32.35 60.10
CA ALA A 26 6.79 33.16 60.17
C ALA A 26 5.65 32.53 59.35
N THR A 27 4.72 31.84 60.01
CA THR A 27 3.48 31.33 59.40
C THR A 27 2.44 32.44 59.26
N ARG A 28 1.88 32.62 58.05
CA ARG A 28 0.59 33.31 57.83
C ARG A 28 -0.22 32.63 56.73
N GLU A 29 -1.53 32.80 56.80
CA GLU A 29 -2.51 31.86 56.27
C GLU A 29 -3.13 32.27 54.92
N ASP A 30 -3.79 31.27 54.32
CA ASP A 30 -4.85 31.30 53.31
C ASP A 30 -5.10 32.58 52.49
N SER A 31 -5.02 32.40 51.17
CA SER A 31 -5.84 33.14 50.20
C SER A 31 -6.24 32.22 49.05
N LYS A 32 -7.22 31.34 49.32
CA LYS A 32 -7.80 30.39 48.35
C LYS A 32 -8.56 31.11 47.24
N THR A 33 -7.83 31.58 46.23
CA THR A 33 -8.44 31.97 44.95
C THR A 33 -9.02 30.73 44.27
N MET A 34 -10.35 30.63 44.22
CA MET A 34 -11.04 29.55 43.52
C MET A 34 -10.82 29.67 42.00
N SER A 35 -9.76 29.04 41.51
CA SER A 35 -9.60 28.77 40.08
C SER A 35 -10.70 27.80 39.64
N LYS A 36 -11.72 28.33 38.94
CA LYS A 36 -12.69 27.50 38.21
C LYS A 36 -11.92 26.62 37.25
N SER A 37 -11.80 25.33 37.55
CA SER A 37 -11.18 24.38 36.64
C SER A 37 -11.98 24.36 35.34
N LYS A 38 -11.33 24.71 34.23
CA LYS A 38 -11.84 24.33 32.91
C LYS A 38 -11.91 22.81 32.93
N LYS A 39 -13.11 22.23 32.74
CA LYS A 39 -13.21 20.79 32.45
C LYS A 39 -12.35 20.53 31.21
N SER A 40 -11.22 19.85 31.42
CA SER A 40 -10.44 19.31 30.32
C SER A 40 -11.32 18.29 29.60
N LEU A 41 -11.53 18.48 28.30
CA LEU A 41 -12.20 17.50 27.45
C LEU A 41 -11.36 16.22 27.49
N GLU A 42 -11.90 15.16 28.10
CA GLU A 42 -11.16 13.91 28.33
C GLU A 42 -10.90 13.20 27.00
N THR A 43 -9.69 13.35 26.48
CA THR A 43 -9.22 12.67 25.27
C THR A 43 -8.76 11.24 25.61
N VAL A 44 -9.76 10.42 25.95
CA VAL A 44 -9.61 8.98 26.24
C VAL A 44 -8.95 8.26 25.06
N GLN A 45 -8.18 7.22 25.36
CA GLN A 45 -7.64 6.30 24.36
C GLN A 45 -8.62 5.15 24.15
N LEU A 46 -9.03 4.92 22.90
CA LEU A 46 -9.94 3.81 22.56
C LEU A 46 -9.23 2.74 21.73
N LEU A 47 -8.16 3.11 21.02
CA LEU A 47 -7.35 2.20 20.22
C LEU A 47 -6.10 1.74 20.97
N GLU A 48 -5.67 0.52 20.65
CA GLU A 48 -4.34 0.01 20.99
C GLU A 48 -3.24 1.01 20.57
N GLN A 49 -2.21 1.20 21.40
CA GLN A 49 -1.24 2.30 21.18
C GLN A 49 -0.50 2.12 19.85
N LYS A 50 -0.18 0.87 19.50
CA LYS A 50 0.43 0.50 18.20
C LYS A 50 -0.52 0.75 17.03
N ARG A 51 -1.83 0.49 17.19
CA ARG A 51 -2.86 0.70 16.17
C ARG A 51 -3.05 2.20 15.91
N ALA A 52 -3.21 3.00 16.96
CA ALA A 52 -3.30 4.46 16.86
C ALA A 52 -2.05 5.08 16.21
N HIS A 53 -0.85 4.56 16.51
CA HIS A 53 0.39 4.99 15.89
C HIS A 53 0.43 4.69 14.38
N ASN A 54 0.08 3.47 13.97
CA ASN A 54 0.02 3.09 12.54
C ASN A 54 -0.97 3.96 11.75
N VAL A 55 -2.16 4.24 12.31
CA VAL A 55 -3.13 5.17 11.72
C VAL A 55 -2.52 6.58 11.59
N GLY A 56 -1.83 7.07 12.63
CA GLY A 56 -1.15 8.37 12.60
C GLY A 56 -0.05 8.50 11.54
N ILE A 57 0.68 7.40 11.26
CA ILE A 57 1.64 7.35 10.14
C ILE A 57 0.89 7.54 8.81
N LEU A 58 -0.18 6.79 8.57
CA LEU A 58 -0.96 6.91 7.34
C LEU A 58 -1.56 8.32 7.17
N MET A 59 -2.16 8.89 8.21
CA MET A 59 -2.68 10.27 8.17
C MET A 59 -1.60 11.27 7.74
N THR A 60 -0.34 11.02 8.10
CA THR A 60 0.81 11.88 7.77
C THR A 60 1.33 11.66 6.34
N SER A 61 1.23 10.44 5.79
CA SER A 61 1.63 10.14 4.41
C SER A 61 0.55 10.53 3.38
N LEU A 62 -0.73 10.32 3.67
CA LEU A 62 -1.84 10.61 2.75
C LEU A 62 -1.88 12.08 2.33
N LYS A 63 -1.82 12.98 3.32
CA LYS A 63 -2.02 14.44 3.17
C LYS A 63 -3.36 14.82 2.51
N LEU A 64 -4.39 13.99 2.68
CA LEU A 64 -5.77 14.23 2.25
C LEU A 64 -6.64 14.59 3.47
N SER A 65 -7.67 15.41 3.28
CA SER A 65 -8.74 15.55 4.28
C SER A 65 -9.76 14.42 4.12
N ILE A 66 -10.53 14.16 5.19
CA ILE A 66 -11.73 13.30 5.12
C ILE A 66 -12.67 13.76 4.01
N SER A 67 -12.92 15.07 3.88
CA SER A 67 -13.80 15.62 2.84
C SER A 67 -13.31 15.37 1.40
N THR A 68 -11.99 15.30 1.16
CA THR A 68 -11.45 14.90 -0.14
C THR A 68 -11.68 13.40 -0.39
N ILE A 69 -11.47 12.56 0.63
CA ILE A 69 -11.69 11.10 0.53
C ILE A 69 -13.18 10.81 0.31
N GLU A 70 -14.07 11.41 1.11
CA GLU A 70 -15.52 11.32 0.99
C GLU A 70 -16.00 11.76 -0.39
N SER A 71 -15.60 12.95 -0.86
CA SER A 71 -15.97 13.45 -2.20
C SER A 71 -15.50 12.50 -3.30
N ALA A 72 -14.27 11.99 -3.22
CA ALA A 72 -13.74 11.03 -4.18
C ALA A 72 -14.51 9.70 -4.18
N LEU A 73 -14.81 9.11 -3.01
CA LEU A 73 -15.57 7.86 -2.90
C LEU A 73 -17.06 8.01 -3.28
N LEU A 74 -17.64 9.19 -3.13
CA LEU A 74 -19.02 9.48 -3.54
C LEU A 74 -19.12 9.73 -5.05
N ASN A 75 -18.16 10.44 -5.65
CA ASN A 75 -18.13 10.75 -7.08
C ASN A 75 -17.35 9.73 -7.94
N PHE A 76 -16.80 8.67 -7.32
CA PHE A 76 -15.94 7.66 -7.95
C PHE A 76 -14.62 8.22 -8.56
N ASP A 77 -14.15 9.39 -8.09
CA ASP A 77 -12.90 10.01 -8.55
C ASP A 77 -11.68 9.36 -7.89
N ILE A 78 -11.16 8.31 -8.54
CA ILE A 78 -9.93 7.63 -8.14
C ILE A 78 -8.72 8.58 -8.22
N SER A 79 -8.70 9.52 -9.15
CA SER A 79 -7.54 10.38 -9.44
C SER A 79 -7.21 11.34 -8.29
N ALA A 80 -8.23 11.81 -7.57
CA ALA A 80 -8.08 12.65 -6.39
C ALA A 80 -7.41 11.95 -5.18
N ILE A 81 -7.48 10.61 -5.10
CA ILE A 81 -6.83 9.81 -4.05
C ILE A 81 -5.51 9.21 -4.55
N GLY A 82 -5.53 8.54 -5.71
CA GLY A 82 -4.46 7.69 -6.23
C GLY A 82 -4.51 6.27 -5.65
N SER A 83 -4.36 5.26 -6.51
CA SER A 83 -4.64 3.85 -6.20
C SER A 83 -3.85 3.31 -5.01
N ASP A 84 -2.57 3.66 -4.88
CA ASP A 84 -1.73 3.26 -3.74
C ASP A 84 -2.24 3.81 -2.40
N LYS A 85 -2.80 5.03 -2.39
CA LYS A 85 -3.39 5.64 -1.20
C LYS A 85 -4.75 5.04 -0.88
N LEU A 86 -5.54 4.70 -1.91
CA LEU A 86 -6.83 4.02 -1.75
C LEU A 86 -6.64 2.64 -1.12
N GLN A 87 -5.64 1.87 -1.57
CA GLN A 87 -5.20 0.61 -0.97
C GLN A 87 -4.81 0.79 0.52
N GLN A 88 -3.99 1.79 0.84
CA GLN A 88 -3.61 2.06 2.24
C GLN A 88 -4.79 2.49 3.12
N ILE A 89 -5.73 3.27 2.57
CA ILE A 89 -6.99 3.66 3.24
C ILE A 89 -7.85 2.42 3.54
N HIS A 90 -7.93 1.47 2.61
CA HIS A 90 -8.61 0.18 2.80
C HIS A 90 -7.95 -0.66 3.91
N GLU A 91 -6.63 -0.85 3.86
CA GLU A 91 -5.87 -1.66 4.82
C GLU A 91 -5.89 -1.11 6.25
N VAL A 92 -5.99 0.21 6.41
CA VAL A 92 -6.00 0.88 7.72
C VAL A 92 -7.43 1.12 8.23
N ALA A 93 -8.48 0.84 7.43
CA ALA A 93 -9.87 1.00 7.81
C ALA A 93 -10.24 0.37 9.17
N ALA A 94 -11.27 0.90 9.81
CA ALA A 94 -11.70 0.46 11.12
C ALA A 94 -12.40 -0.91 11.05
N THR A 95 -12.02 -1.83 11.93
CA THR A 95 -12.79 -3.05 12.16
C THR A 95 -14.13 -2.71 12.81
N GLN A 96 -15.14 -3.57 12.63
CA GLN A 96 -16.47 -3.32 13.18
C GLN A 96 -16.49 -3.18 14.72
N GLU A 97 -15.58 -3.84 15.43
CA GLU A 97 -15.44 -3.71 16.89
C GLU A 97 -14.77 -2.39 17.31
N GLU A 98 -13.81 -1.88 16.53
CA GLU A 98 -13.23 -0.54 16.75
C GLU A 98 -14.32 0.54 16.56
N ILE A 99 -15.13 0.43 15.50
CA ILE A 99 -16.27 1.33 15.24
C ILE A 99 -17.25 1.30 16.43
N ARG A 100 -17.75 0.12 16.82
CA ARG A 100 -18.68 -0.04 17.96
C ARG A 100 -18.12 0.48 19.28
N THR A 101 -16.81 0.38 19.49
CA THR A 101 -16.14 0.91 20.68
C THR A 101 -16.15 2.43 20.69
N ILE A 102 -15.90 3.06 19.55
CA ILE A 102 -15.97 4.52 19.38
C ILE A 102 -17.43 5.01 19.51
N GLU A 103 -18.38 4.38 18.82
CA GLU A 103 -19.82 4.68 18.91
C GLU A 103 -20.34 4.62 20.36
N ARG A 104 -20.02 3.54 21.08
CA ARG A 104 -20.42 3.36 22.49
C ARG A 104 -19.83 4.44 23.39
N TYR A 105 -18.56 4.80 23.18
CA TYR A 105 -17.92 5.86 23.95
C TYR A 105 -18.55 7.24 23.68
N LEU A 106 -18.84 7.57 22.42
CA LEU A 106 -19.53 8.81 22.03
C LEU A 106 -20.96 8.87 22.59
N ALA A 107 -21.71 7.77 22.53
CA ALA A 107 -23.07 7.69 23.07
C ALA A 107 -23.11 7.89 24.59
N GLN A 108 -22.10 7.38 25.32
CA GLN A 108 -21.95 7.60 26.75
C GLN A 108 -21.42 9.01 27.08
N ASN A 109 -20.64 9.62 26.19
CA ASN A 109 -19.98 10.90 26.40
C ASN A 109 -20.19 11.87 25.21
N PRO A 110 -21.41 12.44 25.01
CA PRO A 110 -21.72 13.23 23.80
C PRO A 110 -20.88 14.50 23.58
N ASN A 111 -20.15 14.95 24.61
CA ASN A 111 -19.25 16.11 24.56
C ASN A 111 -17.76 15.72 24.54
N ALA A 112 -17.42 14.43 24.43
CA ALA A 112 -16.03 13.97 24.40
C ALA A 112 -15.37 14.28 23.05
N THR A 113 -14.05 14.51 23.09
CA THR A 113 -13.25 14.72 21.90
C THR A 113 -12.42 13.47 21.61
N LEU A 114 -12.66 12.82 20.48
CA LEU A 114 -11.82 11.71 20.02
C LEU A 114 -10.40 12.19 19.71
N ARG A 115 -9.42 11.32 19.96
CA ARG A 115 -8.05 11.49 19.47
C ARG A 115 -8.01 11.39 17.95
N LYS A 116 -6.92 11.87 17.33
CA LYS A 116 -6.83 12.02 15.86
C LYS A 116 -7.01 10.71 15.08
N ALA A 117 -6.46 9.59 15.57
CA ALA A 117 -6.59 8.29 14.92
C ALA A 117 -8.02 7.74 15.02
N GLU A 118 -8.57 7.73 16.24
CA GLU A 118 -9.97 7.40 16.52
C GLU A 118 -10.95 8.22 15.66
N LYS A 119 -10.74 9.54 15.56
CA LYS A 119 -11.58 10.43 14.75
C LYS A 119 -11.48 10.12 13.26
N PHE A 120 -10.28 9.92 12.73
CA PHE A 120 -10.06 9.57 11.32
C PHE A 120 -10.74 8.24 10.95
N LEU A 121 -10.57 7.21 11.79
CA LEU A 121 -11.22 5.92 11.59
C LEU A 121 -12.75 5.99 11.65
N TYR A 122 -13.29 6.73 12.61
CA TYR A 122 -14.74 6.97 12.73
C TYR A 122 -15.30 7.74 11.53
N ASP A 123 -14.59 8.78 11.09
CA ASP A 123 -15.00 9.61 9.96
C ASP A 123 -15.04 8.83 8.64
N LEU A 124 -14.08 7.93 8.40
CA LEU A 124 -14.16 6.99 7.26
C LEU A 124 -15.37 6.06 7.36
N SER A 125 -15.69 5.55 8.57
CA SER A 125 -16.86 4.68 8.76
C SER A 125 -18.22 5.40 8.61
N CYS A 126 -18.24 6.74 8.68
CA CYS A 126 -19.44 7.54 8.40
C CYS A 126 -19.75 7.66 6.90
N ILE A 127 -18.81 7.33 6.01
CA ILE A 127 -19.01 7.39 4.55
C ILE A 127 -19.93 6.23 4.13
N PRO A 128 -21.10 6.49 3.51
CA PRO A 128 -22.06 5.42 3.18
C PRO A 128 -21.46 4.36 2.25
N GLN A 129 -21.50 3.09 2.65
CA GLN A 129 -20.94 1.95 1.90
C GLN A 129 -19.44 2.12 1.61
N PHE A 130 -18.68 2.61 2.58
CA PHE A 130 -17.24 2.86 2.48
C PHE A 130 -16.44 1.67 1.92
N ASN A 131 -16.59 0.48 2.51
CA ASN A 131 -15.80 -0.70 2.12
C ASN A 131 -16.14 -1.15 0.70
N GLU A 132 -17.41 -1.13 0.34
CA GLU A 132 -17.92 -1.50 -0.98
C GLU A 132 -17.42 -0.54 -2.06
N ARG A 133 -17.47 0.78 -1.80
CA ARG A 133 -16.96 1.82 -2.70
C ARG A 133 -15.46 1.67 -2.93
N VAL A 134 -14.68 1.59 -1.85
CA VAL A 134 -13.22 1.43 -1.90
C VAL A 134 -12.85 0.16 -2.67
N THR A 135 -13.53 -0.95 -2.40
CA THR A 135 -13.34 -2.23 -3.12
C THR A 135 -13.67 -2.10 -4.61
N CYS A 136 -14.80 -1.49 -4.98
CA CYS A 136 -15.19 -1.29 -6.37
C CYS A 136 -14.19 -0.40 -7.13
N MET A 137 -13.74 0.70 -6.53
CA MET A 137 -12.74 1.61 -7.11
C MET A 137 -11.36 0.96 -7.23
N MET A 138 -10.98 0.08 -6.29
CA MET A 138 -9.77 -0.76 -6.41
C MET A 138 -9.87 -1.79 -7.53
N HIS A 139 -11.08 -2.28 -7.84
CA HIS A 139 -11.30 -3.20 -8.96
C HIS A 139 -11.36 -2.51 -10.33
N GLU A 140 -12.02 -1.34 -10.46
CA GLU A 140 -12.13 -0.62 -11.75
C GLU A 140 -10.75 -0.41 -12.39
N ASN A 141 -9.82 0.18 -11.63
CA ASN A 141 -8.40 0.40 -12.00
C ASN A 141 -7.72 -0.82 -12.65
N ARG A 142 -8.15 -2.03 -12.29
CA ARG A 142 -7.48 -3.29 -12.62
C ARG A 142 -8.30 -4.16 -13.57
N PHE A 143 -9.51 -3.76 -13.91
CA PHE A 143 -10.45 -4.57 -14.67
C PHE A 143 -10.05 -4.64 -16.15
N THR A 144 -9.72 -3.51 -16.77
CA THR A 144 -9.24 -3.43 -18.15
C THR A 144 -7.94 -4.21 -18.33
N ASP A 145 -6.91 -3.93 -17.53
CA ASP A 145 -5.62 -4.63 -17.56
C ASP A 145 -5.77 -6.16 -17.42
N LEU A 146 -6.70 -6.62 -16.58
CA LEU A 146 -6.99 -8.03 -16.38
C LEU A 146 -7.70 -8.65 -17.59
N LEU A 147 -8.68 -7.97 -18.18
CA LEU A 147 -9.35 -8.41 -19.40
C LEU A 147 -8.38 -8.47 -20.58
N ASP A 148 -7.59 -7.41 -20.79
CA ASP A 148 -6.58 -7.32 -21.85
C ASP A 148 -5.54 -8.43 -21.69
N GLY A 149 -5.09 -8.73 -20.47
CA GLY A 149 -4.17 -9.84 -20.20
C GLY A 149 -4.77 -11.22 -20.53
N ILE A 150 -6.05 -11.42 -20.24
CA ILE A 150 -6.79 -12.65 -20.58
C ILE A 150 -7.00 -12.76 -22.10
N GLU A 151 -7.45 -11.69 -22.76
CA GLU A 151 -7.69 -11.68 -24.21
C GLU A 151 -6.39 -11.91 -24.99
N ASN A 152 -5.31 -11.19 -24.67
CA ASN A 152 -4.01 -11.39 -25.32
C ASN A 152 -3.50 -12.84 -25.15
N THR A 153 -3.73 -13.46 -23.99
CA THR A 153 -3.40 -14.88 -23.75
C THR A 153 -4.21 -15.80 -24.66
N LEU A 154 -5.53 -15.60 -24.74
CA LEU A 154 -6.44 -16.41 -25.56
C LEU A 154 -6.19 -16.22 -27.07
N LEU A 155 -5.95 -14.99 -27.52
CA LEU A 155 -5.60 -14.67 -28.91
C LEU A 155 -4.25 -15.29 -29.30
N THR A 156 -3.24 -15.24 -28.43
CA THR A 156 -1.94 -15.87 -28.64
C THR A 156 -2.07 -17.38 -28.74
N PHE A 157 -2.79 -18.02 -27.81
CA PHE A 157 -3.04 -19.46 -27.82
C PHE A 157 -3.78 -19.90 -29.10
N LYS A 158 -4.89 -19.24 -29.44
CA LYS A 158 -5.67 -19.49 -30.66
C LYS A 158 -4.82 -19.34 -31.93
N SER A 159 -4.01 -18.29 -32.01
CA SER A 159 -3.12 -18.03 -33.14
C SER A 159 -2.01 -19.08 -33.26
N THR A 160 -1.51 -19.58 -32.13
CA THR A 160 -0.50 -20.65 -32.08
C THR A 160 -1.09 -21.98 -32.54
N CYS A 161 -2.26 -22.37 -32.05
CA CYS A 161 -2.98 -23.57 -32.50
C CYS A 161 -3.34 -23.51 -33.99
N HIS A 162 -3.79 -22.35 -34.49
CA HIS A 162 -4.05 -22.17 -35.91
C HIS A 162 -2.76 -22.26 -36.74
N ALA A 163 -1.66 -21.64 -36.29
CA ALA A 163 -0.38 -21.72 -36.98
C ALA A 163 0.12 -23.17 -37.08
N LEU A 164 0.16 -23.90 -35.96
CA LEU A 164 0.63 -25.29 -35.90
C LEU A 164 -0.19 -26.26 -36.76
N THR A 165 -1.49 -26.00 -36.95
CA THR A 165 -2.38 -26.87 -37.75
C THR A 165 -2.46 -26.48 -39.21
N SER A 166 -2.41 -25.17 -39.53
CA SER A 166 -2.85 -24.63 -40.82
C SER A 166 -1.72 -24.05 -41.68
N LYS A 167 -0.51 -23.85 -41.14
CA LYS A 167 0.65 -23.34 -41.91
C LYS A 167 1.41 -24.47 -42.60
N VAL A 168 1.43 -24.43 -43.94
CA VAL A 168 2.13 -25.40 -44.78
C VAL A 168 3.64 -25.46 -44.48
N GLU A 169 4.24 -24.34 -44.06
CA GLU A 169 5.66 -24.27 -43.70
C GLU A 169 5.99 -25.14 -42.49
N ILE A 170 5.09 -25.18 -41.49
CA ILE A 170 5.24 -26.00 -40.29
C ILE A 170 4.99 -27.48 -40.62
N GLN A 171 3.97 -27.76 -41.43
CA GLN A 171 3.69 -29.12 -41.94
C GLN A 171 4.89 -29.67 -42.74
N ASN A 172 5.51 -28.85 -43.60
CA ASN A 172 6.71 -29.21 -44.36
C ASN A 172 7.90 -29.52 -43.44
N ILE A 173 8.13 -28.73 -42.38
CA ILE A 173 9.17 -29.01 -41.37
C ILE A 173 8.93 -30.37 -40.72
N PHE A 174 7.70 -30.68 -40.31
CA PHE A 174 7.37 -31.99 -39.73
C PHE A 174 7.53 -33.13 -40.75
N ALA A 175 7.13 -32.94 -42.01
CA ALA A 175 7.32 -33.94 -43.07
C ALA A 175 8.81 -34.24 -43.34
N ILE A 176 9.68 -33.22 -43.33
CA ILE A 176 11.13 -33.38 -43.48
C ILE A 176 11.71 -34.17 -42.29
N ILE A 177 11.32 -33.82 -41.06
CA ILE A 177 11.77 -34.51 -39.84
C ILE A 177 11.33 -35.98 -39.85
N LEU A 178 10.09 -36.26 -40.25
CA LEU A 178 9.57 -37.63 -40.36
C LEU A 178 10.31 -38.44 -41.44
N THR A 179 10.53 -37.84 -42.61
CA THR A 179 11.23 -38.48 -43.74
C THR A 179 12.67 -38.83 -43.37
N LEU A 180 13.41 -37.89 -42.79
CA LEU A 180 14.79 -38.10 -42.33
C LEU A 180 14.84 -39.10 -41.16
N GLY A 181 13.90 -39.00 -40.21
CA GLY A 181 13.79 -39.93 -39.09
C GLY A 181 13.56 -41.38 -39.53
N ASN A 182 12.61 -41.61 -40.44
CA ASN A 182 12.33 -42.93 -41.02
C ASN A 182 13.54 -43.47 -41.80
N TYR A 183 14.20 -42.63 -42.61
CA TYR A 183 15.42 -43.02 -43.34
C TYR A 183 16.56 -43.43 -42.38
N MET A 184 16.84 -42.62 -41.35
CA MET A 184 17.90 -42.89 -40.38
C MET A 184 17.61 -44.11 -39.46
N ASN A 185 16.34 -44.44 -39.23
CA ASN A 185 15.93 -45.62 -38.47
C ASN A 185 15.59 -46.82 -39.37
N GLY A 186 15.92 -46.77 -40.66
CA GLY A 186 15.66 -47.83 -41.63
C GLY A 186 16.17 -49.20 -41.17
N GLY A 187 15.34 -50.23 -41.29
CA GLY A 187 15.60 -51.58 -40.79
C GLY A 187 15.12 -51.84 -39.35
N ASN A 188 14.83 -50.81 -38.56
CA ASN A 188 14.13 -50.98 -37.28
C ASN A 188 12.60 -50.98 -37.52
N ARG A 189 11.93 -52.12 -37.27
CA ARG A 189 10.47 -52.28 -37.49
C ARG A 189 9.62 -51.27 -36.72
N ASP A 190 10.09 -50.80 -35.56
CA ASP A 190 9.30 -49.98 -34.65
C ASP A 190 9.63 -48.47 -34.79
N ARG A 191 10.56 -48.10 -35.69
CA ARG A 191 11.08 -46.72 -35.82
C ARG A 191 11.39 -46.25 -37.24
N GLY A 192 11.64 -47.15 -38.19
CA GLY A 192 12.00 -46.80 -39.57
C GLY A 192 10.81 -46.60 -40.51
N GLN A 193 9.59 -46.83 -40.04
CA GLN A 193 8.34 -46.78 -40.81
C GLN A 193 7.21 -46.16 -39.97
N ALA A 194 7.46 -45.01 -39.34
CA ALA A 194 6.47 -44.30 -38.54
C ALA A 194 5.62 -43.36 -39.41
N ASP A 195 4.32 -43.27 -39.11
CA ASP A 195 3.38 -42.32 -39.73
C ASP A 195 3.45 -40.90 -39.11
N GLY A 196 4.17 -40.74 -37.99
CA GLY A 196 4.29 -39.49 -37.25
C GLY A 196 5.20 -39.62 -36.03
N PHE A 197 5.33 -38.52 -35.26
CA PHE A 197 6.15 -38.48 -34.04
C PHE A 197 5.52 -37.56 -32.98
N GLY A 198 5.85 -37.80 -31.70
CA GLY A 198 5.52 -36.89 -30.61
C GLY A 198 6.41 -35.64 -30.63
N LEU A 199 5.82 -34.45 -30.39
CA LEU A 199 6.49 -33.15 -30.51
C LEU A 199 7.70 -32.99 -29.56
N GLU A 200 7.78 -33.80 -28.50
CA GLU A 200 8.93 -33.87 -27.60
C GLU A 200 10.24 -34.29 -28.32
N ILE A 201 10.17 -34.93 -29.50
CA ILE A 201 11.36 -35.23 -30.32
C ILE A 201 12.05 -33.96 -30.83
N LEU A 202 11.31 -32.88 -31.06
CA LEU A 202 11.85 -31.62 -31.61
C LEU A 202 12.97 -31.05 -30.71
N SER A 203 12.82 -31.20 -29.39
CA SER A 203 13.80 -30.77 -28.40
C SER A 203 15.13 -31.55 -28.44
N LYS A 204 15.13 -32.73 -29.08
CA LYS A 204 16.23 -33.71 -29.14
C LYS A 204 16.94 -33.73 -30.50
N LEU A 205 16.39 -33.05 -31.52
CA LEU A 205 16.99 -33.01 -32.87
C LEU A 205 18.40 -32.39 -32.84
N LYS A 206 18.65 -31.43 -31.95
CA LYS A 206 19.96 -30.81 -31.69
C LYS A 206 21.04 -31.81 -31.23
N ASP A 207 20.63 -32.94 -30.65
CA ASP A 207 21.54 -33.94 -30.07
C ASP A 207 21.98 -34.98 -31.12
N VAL A 208 21.35 -34.96 -32.31
CA VAL A 208 21.75 -35.75 -33.47
C VAL A 208 22.98 -35.10 -34.13
N LYS A 209 24.14 -35.74 -33.98
CA LYS A 209 25.39 -35.26 -34.57
C LYS A 209 25.59 -35.81 -35.99
N GLY A 210 26.12 -34.96 -36.86
CA GLY A 210 26.71 -35.39 -38.11
C GLY A 210 28.00 -36.19 -37.88
N LYS A 211 28.60 -36.65 -38.99
CA LYS A 211 29.94 -37.21 -39.00
C LYS A 211 30.81 -36.27 -39.83
N ASP A 212 31.62 -35.47 -39.12
CA ASP A 212 32.65 -34.61 -39.68
C ASP A 212 33.80 -35.43 -40.31
#